data_AF-A0A950A5G3-F1
#
_entry.id   AF-A0A950A5G3-F1
#
_cell.length_a   1.000
_cell.length_b   1.000
_cell.length_c   1.000
_cell.angle_alpha   90.00
_cell.angle_beta   90.00
_cell.angle_gamma   90.00
#
_symmetry.space_group_name_H-M   'P 1'
#
loop_
_entity.id
_entity.type
_entity.pdbx_description
1 polymer ?
#
loop_
_entity_poly.entity_id
_entity_poly.type
_entity_poly.pdbx_seq_one_letter_code
_entity_poly.pdbx_strand_id
1 'polypeptide(L)' 'MKVNVVRDENGKVVATFEAAVEGAPSVAPVLETGHTVHAVEAEADYRRDLTVFYNAHSRS' A
#
# COMPACT_ATOMS: atom_id res chain seq x y z
N MET A 1 -11.19 -3.41 0.93
CA MET A 1 -10.14 -3.73 -0.08
C MET A 1 -8.89 -4.06 0.69
N LYS A 2 -8.04 -4.98 0.24
CA LYS A 2 -6.84 -5.33 1.01
C LYS A 2 -5.66 -4.45 0.64
N VAL A 3 -5.06 -3.82 1.63
CA VAL A 3 -3.83 -3.03 1.49
C VAL A 3 -2.77 -3.66 2.37
N ASN A 4 -1.55 -3.68 1.86
CA ASN A 4 -0.38 -4.16 2.58
C ASN A 4 0.24 -2.97 3.32
N VAL A 5 0.46 -3.15 4.61
CA VAL A 5 1.09 -2.18 5.50
C VAL A 5 2.49 -2.69 5.83
N VAL A 6 3.50 -1.88 5.54
CA VAL A 6 4.89 -2.15 5.92
C VAL A 6 5.14 -1.55 7.30
N ARG A 7 5.64 -2.36 8.21
CA ARG A 7 6.10 -1.94 9.53
C ARG A 7 7.61 -2.08 9.64
N ASP A 8 8.24 -1.17 10.35
CA ASP A 8 9.63 -1.31 10.78
C ASP A 8 9.77 -2.29 11.96
N GLU A 9 11.00 -2.51 12.39
CA GLU A 9 11.34 -3.39 13.52
C GLU A 9 10.71 -2.94 14.87
N ASN A 10 10.32 -1.67 14.97
CA ASN A 10 9.65 -1.10 16.15
C ASN A 10 8.12 -1.16 16.04
N GLY A 11 7.60 -1.77 14.96
CA GLY A 11 6.17 -1.90 14.68
C GLY A 11 5.51 -0.63 14.13
N LYS A 12 6.29 0.43 13.82
CA LYS A 12 5.78 1.67 13.25
C LYS A 12 5.47 1.47 11.77
N VAL A 13 4.34 2.01 11.31
CA VAL A 13 3.97 1.98 9.90
C VAL A 13 4.85 2.97 9.12
N VAL A 14 5.55 2.47 8.11
CA VAL A 14 6.48 3.28 7.28
C VAL A 14 6.06 3.38 5.82
N ALA A 15 5.25 2.45 5.33
CA ALA A 15 4.70 2.49 3.98
C ALA A 15 3.40 1.68 3.86
N THR A 16 2.61 1.97 2.83
CA THR A 16 1.45 1.16 2.42
C THR A 16 1.48 0.96 0.91
N PHE A 17 1.07 -0.22 0.46
CA PHE A 17 0.91 -0.52 -0.97
C PHE A 17 -0.30 -1.42 -1.20
N GLU A 18 -0.86 -1.38 -2.40
CA GLU A 18 -1.98 -2.23 -2.75
C GLU A 18 -1.55 -3.69 -2.87
N ALA A 19 -2.41 -4.62 -2.43
CA ALA A 19 -2.17 -6.03 -2.70
C ALA A 19 -2.26 -6.30 -4.21
N ALA A 20 -1.39 -7.18 -4.71
CA ALA A 20 -1.43 -7.59 -6.10
C ALA A 20 -2.81 -8.17 -6.44
N VAL A 21 -3.40 -7.68 -7.52
CA VAL A 21 -4.66 -8.19 -8.07
C VAL A 21 -4.31 -9.17 -9.18
N GLU A 22 -4.95 -10.34 -9.18
CA GLU A 22 -4.73 -11.38 -10.18
C GLU A 22 -4.96 -10.83 -11.60
N GLY A 23 -4.00 -11.09 -12.50
CA GLY A 23 -4.07 -10.64 -13.90
C GLY A 23 -3.71 -9.18 -14.15
N ALA A 24 -3.34 -8.41 -13.11
CA ALA A 24 -2.89 -7.03 -13.26
C ALA A 24 -1.37 -6.90 -12.98
N PRO A 25 -0.66 -5.96 -13.65
CA PRO A 25 0.70 -5.59 -13.24
C PRO A 25 0.71 -5.13 -11.79
N SER A 26 1.60 -5.68 -10.98
CA SER A 26 1.75 -5.33 -9.57
C SER A 26 3.17 -4.89 -9.26
N VAL A 27 3.32 -3.87 -8.41
CA VAL A 27 4.62 -3.46 -7.87
C VAL A 27 4.69 -3.90 -6.41
N ALA A 28 5.65 -4.77 -6.10
CA ALA A 28 5.94 -5.18 -4.73
C ALA A 28 7.23 -4.49 -4.26
N PRO A 29 7.22 -3.84 -3.08
CA PRO A 29 8.42 -3.22 -2.55
C PRO A 29 9.42 -4.28 -2.08
N VAL A 30 10.72 -3.98 -2.25
CA VAL A 30 11.79 -4.76 -1.62
C VAL A 30 11.88 -4.31 -0.16
N LEU A 31 11.76 -5.25 0.76
CA LEU A 31 11.82 -4.96 2.19
C LEU A 31 13.26 -4.96 2.67
N GLU A 32 13.61 -3.96 3.48
CA GLU A 32 14.85 -3.98 4.26
C GLU A 32 14.73 -4.98 5.42
N THR A 33 15.87 -5.46 5.92
CA THR A 33 15.91 -6.38 7.06
C THR A 33 15.14 -5.81 8.26
N GLY A 34 14.37 -6.65 8.94
CA GLY A 34 13.58 -6.26 10.12
C GLY A 34 12.20 -5.67 9.80
N HIS A 35 11.90 -5.35 8.53
CA HIS A 35 10.56 -4.89 8.15
C HIS A 35 9.60 -6.06 7.91
N THR A 36 8.32 -5.84 8.23
CA THR A 36 7.25 -6.81 8.02
C THR A 36 6.10 -6.22 7.22
N VAL A 37 5.37 -7.09 6.51
CA VAL A 37 4.18 -6.72 5.75
C VAL A 37 2.95 -7.39 6.35
N HIS A 38 1.89 -6.61 6.54
CA HIS A 38 0.60 -7.09 7.03
C HIS A 38 -0.53 -6.59 6.14
N ALA A 39 -1.38 -7.52 5.69
CA ALA A 39 -2.58 -7.17 4.93
C ALA A 39 -3.69 -6.74 5.88
N VAL A 40 -4.31 -5.59 5.61
CA VAL A 40 -5.47 -5.09 6.34
C VAL A 40 -6.61 -4.78 5.37
N GLU A 41 -7.85 -4.94 5.84
CA GLU A 41 -9.01 -4.43 5.11
C GLU A 41 -9.07 -2.92 5.28
N ALA A 42 -8.93 -2.20 4.18
CA ALA A 42 -9.20 -0.77 4.09
C ALA A 42 -10.67 -0.54 3.69
N GLU A 43 -11.25 0.48 4.34
CA GLU A 43 -12.60 0.95 4.10
C GLU A 43 -12.77 1.50 2.67
N ALA A 44 -14.03 1.67 2.24
CA ALA A 44 -14.35 2.12 0.89
C ALA A 44 -13.78 3.51 0.56
N ASP A 45 -13.71 4.40 1.55
CA ASP A 45 -13.23 5.77 1.40
C ASP A 45 -11.73 5.85 1.11
N TYR A 46 -10.94 4.86 1.55
CA TYR A 46 -9.52 4.77 1.23
C TYR A 46 -9.26 4.73 -0.29
N ARG A 47 -10.17 4.12 -1.06
CA ARG A 47 -10.05 4.00 -2.53
C ARG A 47 -10.26 5.35 -3.19
N ARG A 48 -11.23 6.10 -2.65
CA ARG A 48 -11.53 7.46 -3.08
C ARG A 48 -10.35 8.37 -2.77
N ASP A 49 -9.79 8.28 -1.57
CA ASP A 49 -8.65 9.10 -1.14
C ASP A 49 -7.39 8.80 -1.95
N LEU A 50 -7.08 7.52 -2.21
CA LEU A 50 -6.00 7.13 -3.12
C LEU A 50 -6.23 7.65 -4.54
N THR A 51 -7.45 7.52 -5.08
CA THR A 51 -7.78 8.01 -6.42
C THR A 51 -7.61 9.52 -6.51
N VAL A 52 -8.02 10.27 -5.48
CA VAL A 52 -7.83 11.72 -5.40
C VAL A 52 -6.35 12.06 -5.35
N PHE A 53 -5.58 11.40 -4.48
CA PHE A 53 -4.14 11.60 -4.35
C PHE A 53 -3.41 11.32 -5.67
N TYR A 54 -3.64 10.15 -6.28
CA TYR A 54 -3.03 9.80 -7.56
C TYR A 54 -3.44 10.79 -8.66
N ASN A 55 -4.70 11.16 -8.80
CA ASN A 55 -5.10 12.13 -9.82
C ASN A 55 -4.47 13.52 -9.61
N ALA A 56 -4.28 13.93 -8.36
CA ALA A 56 -3.63 15.20 -8.02
C ALA A 56 -2.12 15.20 -8.31
N HIS A 57 -1.46 14.04 -8.22
CA HIS A 57 0.00 13.92 -8.28
C HIS A 57 0.55 13.15 -9.50
N SER A 58 -0.30 12.53 -10.32
CA SER A 58 0.10 11.78 -11.54
C SER A 58 0.02 12.57 -12.84
N ARG A 59 -0.41 13.83 -12.81
CA ARG A 59 -0.34 14.71 -13.99
C ARG A 59 1.10 15.24 -14.17
N SER A 60 1.84 14.56 -15.04
CA SER A 60 2.95 15.14 -15.82
C SER A 60 2.44 15.61 -17.18
#